data_AF-A0A925I8G3-F1
#
_entry.id   AF-A0A925I8G3-F1
#
_cell.length_a   1.000
_cell.length_b   1.000
_cell.length_c   1.000
_cell.angle_alpha   90.00
_cell.angle_beta   90.00
_cell.angle_gamma   90.00
#
_symmetry.space_group_name_H-M   'P 1'
#
loop_
_entity.id
_entity.type
_entity.pdbx_description
1 polymer ?
#
loop_
_entity_poly.entity_id
_entity_poly.type
_entity_poly.pdbx_seq_one_letter_code
_entity_poly.pdbx_strand_id
1 'polypeptide(L)'
;MYRLPLIFLFLLPLFFKAQLVVPYKSFDVYLGDTINRVDKNDLNQGRWVYFGRNKKGNKFRLYKNNQIVEEGLYLNGKKTKVWKTYHNTGKIKSEITYTNDVPNGLAKFYNADGKIIIEGILNDKKWVGSYSVYDVNGNKITKDEAISHKRSMLKFSGSVKKGRKPLEGVKIVVERNDFEIDEYTTKADGSFAFELELNFDYTLYFSKQSFTDQSISINTNVTSISDTTIYKLDKWKVSMYDNFAANATNDFFGFLLNSKSGRIYFSQRKHRFVSDGSYVHLFKKELKDISASTRFLLAKAAEDNEKLEIENLRVESENKLKEIELLKKEQLMKDAEIHQKQAEIAAQKLEAEKKAKDLELFEQDKKIQKLLLEQKQAEIEKQKMEADQKAKELENFAILKKVQELEIAQQKNSLVEKNQEIEKKNKEAELSQKELGIANREKEIKDKESKQNAL
;
A
#
# COMPACT_ATOMS: atom_id res chain seq x y z
N MET A 1 44.11 -11.91 35.68
CA MET A 1 43.59 -10.58 35.29
C MET A 1 43.27 -10.59 33.80
N TYR A 2 42.03 -10.90 33.41
CA TYR A 2 41.52 -10.57 32.07
C TYR A 2 40.03 -10.23 32.22
N ARG A 3 39.68 -8.98 31.91
CA ARG A 3 38.31 -8.45 31.90
C ARG A 3 37.67 -8.76 30.54
N LEU A 4 36.53 -9.45 30.51
CA LEU A 4 35.61 -9.43 29.36
C LEU A 4 34.58 -8.31 29.58
N PRO A 5 34.33 -7.41 28.62
CA PRO A 5 33.20 -6.50 28.71
C PRO A 5 31.94 -7.18 28.18
N LEU A 6 30.87 -7.13 28.99
CA LEU A 6 29.52 -7.54 28.62
C LEU A 6 28.95 -6.48 27.66
N ILE A 7 28.88 -6.77 26.37
CA ILE A 7 28.25 -5.88 25.38
C ILE A 7 26.74 -6.14 25.42
N PHE A 8 26.00 -5.23 26.05
CA PHE A 8 24.54 -5.17 25.94
C PHE A 8 24.17 -4.68 24.54
N LEU A 9 23.75 -5.60 23.67
CA LEU A 9 23.21 -5.29 22.36
C LEU A 9 21.75 -4.83 22.53
N PHE A 10 21.54 -3.53 22.68
CA PHE A 10 20.22 -2.91 22.62
C PHE A 10 19.68 -3.02 21.19
N LEU A 11 18.89 -4.07 20.91
CA LEU A 11 18.05 -4.16 19.71
C LEU A 11 16.88 -3.18 19.88
N LEU A 12 17.07 -1.95 19.40
CA LEU A 12 15.99 -0.98 19.19
C LEU A 12 15.10 -1.50 18.04
N PRO A 13 13.82 -1.82 18.26
CA PRO A 13 12.93 -2.17 17.17
C PRO A 13 12.69 -0.90 16.33
N LEU A 14 13.31 -0.85 15.16
CA LEU A 14 12.94 0.07 14.09
C LEU A 14 11.51 -0.28 13.65
N PHE A 15 10.53 0.36 14.28
CA PHE A 15 9.17 0.42 13.77
C PHE A 15 9.18 1.23 12.47
N PHE A 16 9.50 0.57 11.35
CA PHE A 16 9.05 1.05 10.05
C PHE A 16 7.53 0.96 10.07
N LYS A 17 6.85 2.07 10.36
CA LYS A 17 5.44 2.22 9.97
C LYS A 17 5.44 2.19 8.44
N ALA A 18 5.22 1.01 7.88
CA ALA A 18 4.77 0.91 6.51
C ALA A 18 3.46 1.71 6.43
N GLN A 19 3.54 2.93 5.92
CA GLN A 19 2.34 3.62 5.48
C GLN A 19 1.75 2.72 4.40
N LEU A 20 0.59 2.13 4.70
CA LEU A 20 -0.23 1.45 3.71
C LEU A 20 -0.36 2.41 2.52
N VAL A 21 0.35 2.10 1.43
CA VAL A 21 0.16 2.79 0.16
C VAL A 21 -1.23 2.34 -0.29
N VAL A 22 -2.24 3.12 0.06
CA VAL A 22 -3.59 2.87 -0.43
C VAL A 22 -3.51 3.10 -1.94
N PRO A 23 -3.74 2.08 -2.79
CA PRO A 23 -3.71 2.29 -4.22
C PRO A 23 -4.80 3.29 -4.59
N TYR A 24 -4.39 4.42 -5.16
CA TYR A 24 -5.32 5.44 -5.65
C TYR A 24 -5.98 4.95 -6.94
N LYS A 25 -7.28 5.16 -7.07
CA LYS A 25 -8.06 4.86 -8.28
C LYS A 25 -7.69 5.83 -9.41
N SER A 26 -7.47 7.10 -9.08
CA SER A 26 -7.00 8.12 -10.02
C SER A 26 -6.24 9.23 -9.30
N PHE A 27 -5.46 9.99 -10.07
CA PHE A 27 -4.77 11.19 -9.62
C PHE A 27 -4.38 12.07 -10.81
N ASP A 28 -4.10 13.33 -10.54
CA ASP A 28 -3.50 14.27 -11.49
C ASP A 28 -2.04 14.58 -11.07
N VAL A 29 -1.23 15.11 -12.01
CA VAL A 29 0.13 15.58 -11.74
C VAL A 29 0.24 17.07 -12.09
N TYR A 30 0.74 17.86 -11.14
CA TYR A 30 0.97 19.29 -11.30
C TYR A 30 2.31 19.70 -10.71
N LEU A 31 3.18 20.32 -11.54
CA LEU A 31 4.54 20.74 -11.17
C LEU A 31 5.38 19.61 -10.53
N GLY A 32 5.21 18.37 -11.00
CA GLY A 32 5.91 17.20 -10.46
C GLY A 32 5.28 16.57 -9.22
N ASP A 33 4.26 17.21 -8.61
CA ASP A 33 3.54 16.68 -7.47
C ASP A 33 2.24 15.98 -7.89
N THR A 34 1.89 14.89 -7.19
CA THR A 34 0.59 14.23 -7.35
C THR A 34 -0.50 14.96 -6.58
N ILE A 35 -1.54 15.39 -7.27
CA ILE A 35 -2.71 16.10 -6.73
C ILE A 35 -4.01 15.35 -7.10
N ASN A 36 -5.14 15.75 -6.53
CA ASN A 36 -6.47 15.26 -6.88
C ASN A 36 -6.60 13.71 -6.81
N ARG A 37 -6.04 13.09 -5.75
CA ARG A 37 -5.98 11.63 -5.60
C ARG A 37 -7.28 11.01 -5.09
N VAL A 38 -7.99 10.28 -5.93
CA VAL A 38 -9.22 9.57 -5.56
C VAL A 38 -8.88 8.16 -5.11
N ASP A 39 -9.41 7.73 -3.95
CA ASP A 39 -9.20 6.37 -3.46
C ASP A 39 -10.16 5.34 -4.10
N LYS A 40 -10.01 4.06 -3.72
CA LYS A 40 -10.85 2.96 -4.20
C LYS A 40 -12.35 3.10 -3.91
N ASN A 41 -12.72 3.95 -2.95
CA ASN A 41 -14.10 4.20 -2.56
C ASN A 41 -14.67 5.48 -3.18
N ASP A 42 -13.99 6.04 -4.20
CA ASP A 42 -14.35 7.30 -4.85
C ASP A 42 -14.29 8.53 -3.91
N LEU A 43 -13.47 8.45 -2.85
CA LEU A 43 -13.27 9.55 -1.91
C LEU A 43 -12.00 10.34 -2.23
N ASN A 44 -12.09 11.67 -2.06
CA ASN A 44 -10.95 12.57 -2.25
C ASN A 44 -9.95 12.46 -1.10
N GLN A 45 -8.64 12.35 -1.40
CA GLN A 45 -7.55 12.21 -0.42
C GLN A 45 -6.32 13.10 -0.69
N GLY A 46 -5.87 13.84 0.32
CA GLY A 46 -4.63 14.63 0.24
C GLY A 46 -4.81 15.94 -0.52
N ARG A 47 -3.77 16.41 -1.23
CA ARG A 47 -3.75 17.73 -1.88
C ARG A 47 -4.70 17.78 -3.07
N TRP A 48 -5.58 18.77 -3.06
CA TRP A 48 -6.49 19.08 -4.14
C TRP A 48 -6.21 20.46 -4.71
N VAL A 49 -6.29 20.56 -6.04
CA VAL A 49 -6.16 21.81 -6.77
C VAL A 49 -7.29 21.88 -7.79
N TYR A 50 -8.10 22.93 -7.67
CA TYR A 50 -9.11 23.28 -8.64
C TYR A 50 -8.56 24.36 -9.58
N PHE A 51 -8.49 24.05 -10.87
CA PHE A 51 -8.13 25.02 -11.90
C PHE A 51 -9.37 25.72 -12.45
N GLY A 52 -9.18 26.88 -13.12
CA GLY A 52 -10.24 27.65 -13.77
C GLY A 52 -11.12 26.77 -14.65
N ARG A 53 -10.51 25.91 -15.49
CA ARG A 53 -11.23 24.97 -16.37
C ARG A 53 -12.12 23.96 -15.62
N ASN A 54 -11.79 23.63 -14.37
CA ASN A 54 -12.57 22.69 -13.56
C ASN A 54 -13.81 23.33 -12.94
N LYS A 55 -13.91 24.67 -12.93
CA LYS A 55 -14.98 25.40 -12.26
C LYS A 55 -15.83 26.14 -13.29
N LYS A 56 -17.11 25.77 -13.38
CA LYS A 56 -18.08 26.44 -14.25
C LYS A 56 -18.89 27.44 -13.42
N GLY A 57 -19.23 28.58 -14.03
CA GLY A 57 -20.03 29.64 -13.41
C GLY A 57 -19.37 31.01 -13.48
N ASN A 58 -20.17 32.07 -13.34
CA ASN A 58 -19.78 33.44 -13.68
C ASN A 58 -18.59 33.96 -12.86
N LYS A 59 -18.50 33.56 -11.59
CA LYS A 59 -17.38 33.92 -10.74
C LYS A 59 -16.05 33.31 -11.18
N PHE A 60 -16.09 32.19 -11.91
CA PHE A 60 -14.89 31.47 -12.37
C PHE A 60 -14.50 31.79 -13.82
N ARG A 61 -15.41 32.38 -14.62
CA ARG A 61 -15.13 32.77 -16.03
C ARG A 61 -13.96 33.74 -16.21
N LEU A 62 -13.58 34.46 -15.15
CA LEU A 62 -12.45 35.40 -15.18
C LEU A 62 -11.10 34.74 -14.88
N TYR A 63 -11.09 33.48 -14.46
CA TYR A 63 -9.85 32.73 -14.22
C TYR A 63 -9.40 32.09 -15.52
N LYS A 64 -8.10 32.10 -15.78
CA LYS A 64 -7.54 31.35 -16.92
C LYS A 64 -7.73 29.86 -16.69
N ASN A 65 -7.85 29.08 -17.76
CA ASN A 65 -8.09 27.63 -17.70
C ASN A 65 -7.14 26.90 -16.75
N ASN A 66 -5.85 27.24 -16.77
CA ASN A 66 -4.80 26.61 -15.95
C ASN A 66 -4.45 27.41 -14.68
N GLN A 67 -5.21 28.45 -14.35
CA GLN A 67 -5.02 29.22 -13.12
C GLN A 67 -5.64 28.49 -11.93
N ILE A 68 -4.92 28.43 -10.82
CA ILE A 68 -5.44 27.88 -9.56
C ILE A 68 -6.54 28.81 -9.05
N VAL A 69 -7.71 28.24 -8.81
CA VAL A 69 -8.86 28.91 -8.21
C VAL A 69 -8.89 28.68 -6.71
N GLU A 70 -8.65 27.43 -6.33
CA GLU A 70 -8.73 26.98 -4.95
C GLU A 70 -7.86 25.74 -4.77
N GLU A 71 -7.16 25.64 -3.63
CA GLU A 71 -6.43 24.44 -3.26
C GLU A 71 -6.51 24.17 -1.77
N GLY A 72 -6.28 22.92 -1.37
CA GLY A 72 -6.28 22.53 0.03
C GLY A 72 -6.12 21.03 0.21
N LEU A 73 -6.54 20.54 1.37
CA LEU A 73 -6.46 19.12 1.70
C LEU A 73 -7.85 18.51 1.85
N TYR A 74 -8.04 17.35 1.25
CA TYR A 74 -9.16 16.44 1.51
C TYR A 74 -8.71 15.29 2.40
N LEU A 75 -9.61 14.83 3.26
CA LEU A 75 -9.50 13.57 3.96
C LEU A 75 -10.87 12.88 3.90
N ASN A 76 -10.92 11.67 3.33
CA ASN A 76 -12.16 10.89 3.18
C ASN A 76 -13.28 11.69 2.51
N GLY A 77 -12.96 12.41 1.43
CA GLY A 77 -13.94 13.18 0.67
C GLY A 77 -14.30 14.54 1.26
N LYS A 78 -13.80 14.89 2.46
CA LYS A 78 -14.13 16.16 3.13
C LYS A 78 -12.94 17.12 3.24
N LYS A 79 -13.19 18.43 3.05
CA LYS A 79 -12.17 19.47 3.24
C LYS A 79 -11.66 19.45 4.67
N THR A 80 -10.35 19.50 4.82
CA THR A 80 -9.66 19.52 6.10
C THR A 80 -8.47 20.48 6.04
N LYS A 81 -8.04 20.98 7.21
CA LYS A 81 -6.91 21.92 7.37
C LYS A 81 -7.13 23.20 6.54
N VAL A 82 -6.05 23.89 6.19
CA VAL A 82 -6.11 25.16 5.48
C VAL A 82 -6.47 24.94 4.01
N TRP A 83 -7.50 25.64 3.58
CA TRP A 83 -7.88 25.82 2.18
C TRP A 83 -7.58 27.25 1.77
N LYS A 84 -7.04 27.40 0.56
CA LYS A 84 -6.70 28.69 -0.03
C LYS A 84 -7.56 28.93 -1.24
N THR A 85 -8.17 30.10 -1.33
CA THR A 85 -8.77 30.61 -2.57
C THR A 85 -7.87 31.69 -3.14
N TYR A 86 -7.90 31.85 -4.46
CA TYR A 86 -7.10 32.83 -5.17
C TYR A 86 -7.99 33.83 -5.89
N HIS A 87 -7.52 35.07 -6.06
CA HIS A 87 -8.11 36.05 -6.96
C HIS A 87 -7.80 35.67 -8.41
N ASN A 88 -8.54 36.23 -9.36
CA ASN A 88 -8.24 36.08 -10.80
C ASN A 88 -6.88 36.72 -11.20
N THR A 89 -6.25 37.49 -10.32
CA THR A 89 -4.86 37.97 -10.48
C THR A 89 -3.81 36.92 -10.10
N GLY A 90 -4.22 35.81 -9.48
CA GLY A 90 -3.34 34.77 -8.95
C GLY A 90 -2.85 35.03 -7.52
N LYS A 91 -3.18 36.18 -6.92
CA LYS A 91 -2.87 36.46 -5.50
C LYS A 91 -3.87 35.74 -4.58
N ILE A 92 -3.43 35.39 -3.37
CA ILE A 92 -4.30 34.75 -2.36
C ILE A 92 -5.48 35.68 -2.05
N LYS A 93 -6.67 35.10 -1.95
CA LYS A 93 -7.94 35.75 -1.65
C LYS A 93 -8.44 35.39 -0.25
N SER A 94 -8.36 34.12 0.12
CA SER A 94 -8.62 33.68 1.48
C SER A 94 -7.76 32.49 1.87
N GLU A 95 -7.53 32.34 3.17
CA GLU A 95 -6.99 31.14 3.81
C GLU A 95 -7.91 30.77 4.96
N ILE A 96 -8.62 29.65 4.86
CA ILE A 96 -9.64 29.25 5.83
C ILE A 96 -9.33 27.83 6.33
N THR A 97 -9.36 27.63 7.63
CA THR A 97 -9.24 26.30 8.23
C THR A 97 -10.58 25.58 8.17
N TYR A 98 -10.59 24.38 7.61
CA TYR A 98 -11.75 23.50 7.52
C TYR A 98 -11.57 22.26 8.39
N THR A 99 -12.67 21.80 8.96
CA THR A 99 -12.80 20.47 9.58
C THR A 99 -14.07 19.84 9.04
N ASN A 100 -13.94 18.73 8.29
CA ASN A 100 -15.07 17.99 7.72
C ASN A 100 -16.01 18.86 6.86
N ASP A 101 -15.46 19.63 5.91
CA ASP A 101 -16.18 20.60 5.05
C ASP A 101 -16.73 21.85 5.74
N VAL A 102 -16.64 21.94 7.07
CA VAL A 102 -17.10 23.11 7.83
C VAL A 102 -15.91 24.04 8.12
N PRO A 103 -16.00 25.36 7.81
CA PRO A 103 -15.03 26.34 8.30
C PRO A 103 -14.96 26.28 9.82
N ASN A 104 -13.82 25.89 10.36
CA ASN A 104 -13.60 25.74 11.79
C ASN A 104 -12.13 26.03 12.11
N GLY A 105 -11.87 27.22 12.66
CA GLY A 105 -10.54 27.68 13.05
C GLY A 105 -10.15 28.99 12.39
N LEU A 106 -8.84 29.20 12.25
CA LEU A 106 -8.30 30.46 11.73
C LEU A 106 -8.74 30.71 10.28
N ALA A 107 -9.21 31.92 10.02
CA ALA A 107 -9.54 32.43 8.71
C ALA A 107 -8.87 33.79 8.47
N LYS A 108 -8.33 33.97 7.26
CA LYS A 108 -7.74 35.22 6.77
C LYS A 108 -8.30 35.56 5.40
N PHE A 109 -8.59 36.83 5.18
CA PHE A 109 -9.06 37.36 3.91
C PHE A 109 -8.12 38.45 3.44
N TYR A 110 -7.88 38.47 2.12
CA TYR A 110 -6.92 39.35 1.49
C TYR A 110 -7.59 40.09 0.33
N ASN A 111 -7.28 41.38 0.20
CA ASN A 111 -7.75 42.18 -0.93
C ASN A 111 -7.01 41.78 -2.23
N ALA A 112 -7.42 42.37 -3.36
CA ALA A 112 -6.83 42.09 -4.67
C ALA A 112 -5.33 42.43 -4.79
N ASP A 113 -4.80 43.25 -3.88
CA ASP A 113 -3.37 43.58 -3.81
C ASP A 113 -2.56 42.57 -2.98
N GLY A 114 -3.24 41.68 -2.26
CA GLY A 114 -2.64 40.69 -1.35
C GLY A 114 -2.46 41.18 0.09
N LYS A 115 -3.03 42.34 0.44
CA LYS A 115 -3.01 42.83 1.83
C LYS A 115 -4.13 42.19 2.62
N ILE A 116 -3.82 41.79 3.86
CA ILE A 116 -4.83 41.26 4.77
C ILE A 116 -5.87 42.34 5.07
N ILE A 117 -7.14 41.97 5.01
CA ILE A 117 -8.26 42.87 5.33
C ILE A 117 -8.97 42.39 6.58
N ILE A 118 -9.05 41.09 6.82
CA ILE A 118 -9.80 40.52 7.95
C ILE A 118 -9.14 39.22 8.39
N GLU A 119 -9.05 39.00 9.70
CA GLU A 119 -8.67 37.71 10.28
C GLU A 119 -9.38 37.42 11.61
N GLY A 120 -9.51 36.14 11.94
CA GLY A 120 -10.12 35.70 13.19
C GLY A 120 -10.44 34.21 13.17
N ILE A 121 -11.28 33.77 14.11
CA ILE A 121 -11.75 32.39 14.16
C ILE A 121 -13.13 32.30 13.52
N LEU A 122 -13.32 31.41 12.55
CA LEU A 122 -14.63 31.05 12.02
C LEU A 122 -15.11 29.73 12.62
N ASN A 123 -16.42 29.66 12.89
CA ASN A 123 -17.16 28.42 13.08
C ASN A 123 -18.43 28.49 12.23
N ASP A 124 -18.58 27.57 11.27
CA ASP A 124 -19.70 27.50 10.34
C ASP A 124 -20.00 28.87 9.68
N LYS A 125 -18.95 29.48 9.11
CA LYS A 125 -18.98 30.79 8.41
C LYS A 125 -19.30 32.01 9.28
N LYS A 126 -19.44 31.86 10.60
CA LYS A 126 -19.60 32.96 11.56
C LYS A 126 -18.30 33.19 12.33
N TRP A 127 -18.00 34.45 12.62
CA TRP A 127 -16.86 34.80 13.48
C TRP A 127 -17.17 34.39 14.92
N VAL A 128 -16.23 33.73 15.58
CA VAL A 128 -16.34 33.36 16.99
C VAL A 128 -15.47 34.29 17.81
N GLY A 129 -16.10 35.01 18.73
CA GLY A 129 -15.44 36.00 19.57
C GLY A 129 -14.94 37.19 18.75
N SER A 130 -13.81 37.73 19.16
CA SER A 130 -13.26 38.92 18.52
C SER A 130 -12.51 38.59 17.22
N TYR A 131 -12.77 39.34 16.16
CA TYR A 131 -12.04 39.27 14.89
C TYR A 131 -11.44 40.62 14.55
N SER A 132 -10.37 40.61 13.78
CA SER A 132 -9.62 41.80 13.41
C SER A 132 -9.97 42.25 12.00
N VAL A 133 -10.14 43.56 11.84
CA VAL A 133 -10.34 44.20 10.53
C VAL A 133 -9.23 45.22 10.32
N TYR A 134 -8.68 45.23 9.11
CA TYR A 134 -7.59 46.09 8.68
C TYR A 134 -8.08 47.09 7.64
N ASP A 135 -7.71 48.37 7.81
CA ASP A 135 -7.97 49.40 6.81
C ASP A 135 -6.92 49.38 5.68
N VAL A 136 -7.06 50.29 4.71
CA VAL A 136 -6.14 50.43 3.56
C VAL A 136 -4.71 50.82 3.95
N ASN A 137 -4.53 51.42 5.13
CA ASN A 137 -3.24 51.84 5.68
C ASN A 137 -2.62 50.76 6.57
N GLY A 138 -3.34 49.68 6.86
CA GLY A 138 -2.90 48.59 7.74
C GLY A 138 -3.25 48.81 9.21
N ASN A 139 -4.02 49.85 9.56
CA ASN A 139 -4.50 50.03 10.92
C ASN A 139 -5.53 48.94 11.24
N LYS A 140 -5.41 48.39 12.44
CA LYS A 140 -6.19 47.25 12.92
C LYS A 140 -7.21 47.70 13.97
N ILE A 141 -8.46 47.26 13.84
CA ILE A 141 -9.37 47.19 14.99
C ILE A 141 -9.82 45.77 15.25
N THR A 142 -10.17 45.54 16.50
CA THR A 142 -10.84 44.34 16.95
C THR A 142 -12.34 44.61 16.99
N LYS A 143 -13.11 43.87 16.20
CA LYS A 143 -14.57 43.83 16.27
C LYS A 143 -14.98 42.63 17.12
N ASP A 144 -16.04 42.79 17.90
CA ASP A 144 -16.68 41.71 18.66
C ASP A 144 -18.07 41.46 18.06
N GLU A 145 -18.44 40.19 17.90
CA GLU A 145 -19.77 39.78 17.44
C GLU A 145 -20.90 40.42 18.28
N ALA A 146 -20.64 40.63 19.58
CA ALA A 146 -21.60 41.23 20.50
C ALA A 146 -21.79 42.76 20.34
N ILE A 147 -20.84 43.49 19.74
CA ILE A 147 -20.86 44.97 19.65
C ILE A 147 -21.26 45.39 18.22
N SER A 148 -22.50 45.07 17.86
CA SER A 148 -23.08 45.36 16.54
C SER A 148 -23.66 46.79 16.40
N HIS A 149 -23.56 47.67 17.40
CA HIS A 149 -24.41 48.88 17.44
C HIS A 149 -23.66 50.19 17.23
N LYS A 150 -23.28 50.42 15.96
CA LYS A 150 -23.28 51.71 15.23
C LYS A 150 -22.80 51.40 13.81
N ARG A 151 -23.63 50.70 13.03
CA ARG A 151 -23.25 50.14 11.72
C ARG A 151 -23.07 51.25 10.69
N SER A 152 -21.85 51.74 10.59
CA SER A 152 -21.36 52.41 9.38
C SER A 152 -21.66 51.49 8.20
N MET A 153 -22.37 52.01 7.22
CA MET A 153 -22.86 51.20 6.10
C MET A 153 -22.87 52.01 4.81
N LEU A 154 -22.79 51.28 3.70
CA LEU A 154 -23.10 51.77 2.37
C LEU A 154 -24.50 51.28 1.99
N LYS A 155 -25.45 52.21 1.91
CA LYS A 155 -26.74 51.99 1.27
C LYS A 155 -26.55 52.03 -0.23
N PHE A 156 -26.62 50.87 -0.88
CA PHE A 156 -26.39 50.71 -2.31
C PHE A 156 -27.70 50.34 -3.00
N SER A 157 -28.17 51.16 -3.93
CA SER A 157 -29.43 50.91 -4.64
C SER A 157 -29.33 51.18 -6.14
N GLY A 158 -30.16 50.49 -6.91
CA GLY A 158 -30.11 50.58 -8.36
C GLY A 158 -31.26 49.89 -9.06
N SER A 159 -31.10 49.74 -10.38
CA SER A 159 -32.05 49.03 -11.23
C SER A 159 -31.33 48.20 -12.29
N VAL A 160 -31.92 47.05 -12.63
CA VAL A 160 -31.48 46.16 -13.69
C VAL A 160 -32.38 46.33 -14.91
N LYS A 161 -31.79 46.50 -16.10
CA LYS A 161 -32.53 46.80 -17.34
C LYS A 161 -31.96 46.06 -18.55
N LYS A 162 -32.82 45.74 -19.52
CA LYS A 162 -32.45 45.41 -20.91
C LYS A 162 -32.78 46.62 -21.79
N GLY A 163 -31.74 47.32 -22.24
CA GLY A 163 -31.94 48.60 -22.94
C GLY A 163 -32.72 49.60 -22.07
N ARG A 164 -33.94 49.96 -22.46
CA ARG A 164 -34.83 50.85 -21.67
C ARG A 164 -35.80 50.10 -20.75
N LYS A 165 -36.00 48.78 -20.95
CA LYS A 165 -36.99 47.99 -20.20
C LYS A 165 -36.42 47.52 -18.86
N PRO A 166 -37.13 47.72 -17.73
CA PRO A 166 -36.74 47.11 -16.46
C PRO A 166 -36.82 45.59 -16.53
N LEU A 167 -36.01 44.91 -15.71
CA LEU A 167 -36.00 43.46 -15.60
C LEU A 167 -36.35 43.03 -14.17
N GLU A 168 -37.53 42.44 -14.02
CA GLU A 168 -37.98 41.76 -12.81
C GLU A 168 -37.33 40.38 -12.65
N GLY A 169 -37.22 39.88 -11.42
CA GLY A 169 -36.82 38.50 -11.14
C GLY A 169 -35.39 38.18 -11.56
N VAL A 170 -34.53 39.18 -11.66
CA VAL A 170 -33.08 38.97 -11.81
C VAL A 170 -32.56 38.56 -10.44
N LYS A 171 -31.98 37.36 -10.35
CA LYS A 171 -31.35 36.84 -9.14
C LYS A 171 -30.07 37.61 -8.84
N ILE A 172 -29.93 38.09 -7.62
CA ILE A 172 -28.76 38.83 -7.13
C ILE A 172 -28.18 38.08 -5.94
N VAL A 173 -27.03 37.46 -6.13
CA VAL A 173 -26.27 36.80 -5.05
C VAL A 173 -25.28 37.81 -4.48
N VAL A 174 -25.30 37.99 -3.17
CA VAL A 174 -24.38 38.86 -2.43
C VAL A 174 -23.30 38.00 -1.79
N GLU A 175 -22.09 38.10 -2.31
CA GLU A 175 -20.91 37.51 -1.67
C GLU A 175 -20.16 38.57 -0.85
N ARG A 176 -19.80 38.23 0.40
CA ARG A 176 -18.90 38.99 1.27
C ARG A 176 -17.70 38.12 1.62
N ASN A 177 -16.49 38.58 1.29
CA ASN A 177 -15.25 37.85 1.56
C ASN A 177 -15.31 36.36 1.14
N ASP A 178 -15.81 36.06 -0.05
CA ASP A 178 -15.95 34.70 -0.63
C ASP A 178 -17.11 33.86 -0.11
N PHE A 179 -17.84 34.34 0.90
CA PHE A 179 -19.06 33.68 1.34
C PHE A 179 -20.28 34.34 0.73
N GLU A 180 -21.13 33.53 0.12
CA GLU A 180 -22.51 33.91 -0.11
C GLU A 180 -23.17 34.17 1.25
N ILE A 181 -23.62 35.41 1.43
CA ILE A 181 -24.27 35.85 2.67
C ILE A 181 -25.76 36.08 2.48
N ASP A 182 -26.20 36.28 1.23
CA ASP A 182 -27.58 36.62 0.94
C ASP A 182 -27.95 36.45 -0.55
N GLU A 183 -29.23 36.26 -0.83
CA GLU A 183 -29.79 36.11 -2.17
C GLU A 183 -31.09 36.92 -2.30
N TYR A 184 -31.16 37.71 -3.37
CA TYR A 184 -32.28 38.61 -3.65
C TYR A 184 -32.79 38.43 -5.08
N THR A 185 -33.97 38.98 -5.35
CA THR A 185 -34.48 39.15 -6.72
C THR A 185 -34.91 40.60 -6.95
N THR A 186 -34.74 41.07 -8.18
CA THR A 186 -35.25 42.41 -8.55
C THR A 186 -36.76 42.45 -8.54
N LYS A 187 -37.31 43.60 -8.13
CA LYS A 187 -38.76 43.87 -8.16
C LYS A 187 -39.27 44.06 -9.60
N ALA A 188 -40.58 44.19 -9.78
CA ALA A 188 -41.24 44.42 -11.07
C ALA A 188 -40.68 45.61 -11.87
N ASP A 189 -40.27 46.68 -11.19
CA ASP A 189 -39.63 47.86 -11.79
C ASP A 189 -38.12 47.68 -12.03
N GLY A 190 -37.60 46.49 -11.79
CA GLY A 190 -36.20 46.12 -11.90
C GLY A 190 -35.31 46.64 -10.77
N SER A 191 -35.88 47.24 -9.72
CA SER A 191 -35.10 47.85 -8.63
C SER A 191 -34.50 46.82 -7.67
N PHE A 192 -33.38 47.22 -7.03
CA PHE A 192 -32.73 46.52 -5.93
C PHE A 192 -32.14 47.52 -4.93
N ALA A 193 -31.95 47.10 -3.67
CA ALA A 193 -31.31 47.88 -2.63
C ALA A 193 -30.64 46.96 -1.59
N PHE A 194 -29.48 47.38 -1.08
CA PHE A 194 -28.66 46.65 -0.12
C PHE A 194 -28.12 47.60 0.95
N GLU A 195 -27.95 47.08 2.16
CA GLU A 195 -27.18 47.74 3.23
C GLU A 195 -25.89 46.94 3.45
N LEU A 196 -24.78 47.47 2.97
CA LEU A 196 -23.47 46.83 3.02
C LEU A 196 -22.66 47.41 4.18
N GLU A 197 -22.12 46.56 5.05
CA GLU A 197 -21.26 47.01 6.15
C GLU A 197 -19.95 47.58 5.58
N LEU A 198 -19.38 48.60 6.23
CA LEU A 198 -18.08 49.13 5.81
C LEU A 198 -16.93 48.20 6.19
N ASN A 199 -15.83 48.33 5.46
CA ASN A 199 -14.57 47.59 5.61
C ASN A 199 -14.66 46.10 5.24
N PHE A 200 -15.41 45.81 4.18
CA PHE A 200 -15.56 44.51 3.56
C PHE A 200 -15.48 44.57 2.03
N ASP A 201 -15.06 43.47 1.43
CA ASP A 201 -15.13 43.27 -0.02
C ASP A 201 -16.41 42.49 -0.38
N TYR A 202 -17.26 43.14 -1.18
CA TYR A 202 -18.48 42.54 -1.70
C TYR A 202 -18.38 42.29 -3.20
N THR A 203 -18.99 41.20 -3.65
CA THR A 203 -19.32 41.00 -5.06
C THR A 203 -20.79 40.66 -5.20
N LEU A 204 -21.48 41.44 -6.05
CA LEU A 204 -22.88 41.22 -6.39
C LEU A 204 -22.94 40.52 -7.74
N TYR A 205 -23.56 39.34 -7.80
CA TYR A 205 -23.74 38.58 -9.03
C TYR A 205 -25.19 38.64 -9.49
N PHE A 206 -25.43 39.20 -10.66
CA PHE A 206 -26.73 39.34 -11.28
C PHE A 206 -26.90 38.26 -12.33
N SER A 207 -27.94 37.46 -12.21
CA SER A 207 -28.20 36.34 -13.13
C SER A 207 -29.67 36.20 -13.48
N LYS A 208 -29.93 35.83 -14.74
CA LYS A 208 -31.28 35.53 -15.24
C LYS A 208 -31.17 34.65 -16.48
N GLN A 209 -32.06 33.65 -16.60
CA GLN A 209 -32.08 32.74 -17.74
C GLN A 209 -32.13 33.51 -19.07
N SER A 210 -31.34 33.06 -20.05
CA SER A 210 -31.20 33.66 -21.39
C SER A 210 -30.54 35.05 -21.43
N PHE A 211 -30.02 35.54 -20.31
CA PHE A 211 -29.21 36.75 -20.25
C PHE A 211 -27.75 36.43 -19.93
N THR A 212 -26.87 37.31 -20.38
CA THR A 212 -25.48 37.33 -19.94
C THR A 212 -25.44 37.81 -18.50
N ASP A 213 -24.82 37.03 -17.63
CA ASP A 213 -24.69 37.35 -16.23
C ASP A 213 -23.75 38.56 -16.02
N GLN A 214 -24.00 39.33 -14.97
CA GLN A 214 -23.24 40.54 -14.66
C GLN A 214 -22.72 40.46 -13.23
N SER A 215 -21.63 41.18 -12.95
CA SER A 215 -21.15 41.32 -11.57
C SER A 215 -20.69 42.74 -11.26
N ILE A 216 -20.78 43.12 -9.99
CA ILE A 216 -20.24 44.40 -9.47
C ILE A 216 -19.34 44.05 -8.30
N SER A 217 -18.11 44.57 -8.30
CA SER A 217 -17.26 44.52 -7.11
C SER A 217 -17.36 45.82 -6.34
N ILE A 218 -17.60 45.72 -5.04
CA ILE A 218 -17.77 46.85 -4.14
C ILE A 218 -16.79 46.67 -2.99
N ASN A 219 -15.73 47.48 -2.99
CA ASN A 219 -14.83 47.58 -1.85
C ASN A 219 -15.38 48.68 -0.93
N THR A 220 -15.79 48.31 0.28
CA THR A 220 -16.36 49.24 1.27
C THR A 220 -15.34 49.73 2.29
N ASN A 221 -14.05 49.55 2.02
CA ASN A 221 -13.00 49.99 2.94
C ASN A 221 -12.91 51.51 2.94
N VAL A 222 -13.06 52.09 4.13
CA VAL A 222 -12.91 53.52 4.37
C VAL A 222 -11.57 53.82 5.04
N THR A 223 -11.20 55.09 5.09
CA THR A 223 -9.88 55.52 5.62
C THR A 223 -9.79 55.42 7.12
N SER A 224 -10.89 55.68 7.83
CA SER A 224 -10.96 55.51 9.27
C SER A 224 -11.91 54.38 9.59
N ILE A 225 -11.41 53.40 10.32
CA ILE A 225 -12.19 52.23 10.71
C ILE A 225 -13.18 52.54 11.86
N SER A 226 -13.07 53.72 12.48
CA SER A 226 -14.02 54.31 13.42
C SER A 226 -15.07 55.21 12.75
N ASP A 227 -15.03 55.36 11.42
CA ASP A 227 -16.03 56.11 10.67
C ASP A 227 -17.41 55.49 10.89
N THR A 228 -18.37 56.26 11.43
CA THR A 228 -19.77 55.84 11.67
C THR A 228 -20.73 56.32 10.58
N THR A 229 -20.22 56.85 9.47
CA THR A 229 -21.02 57.47 8.42
C THR A 229 -21.89 56.43 7.69
N ILE A 230 -23.12 56.84 7.36
CA ILE A 230 -23.99 56.11 6.44
C ILE A 230 -23.80 56.70 5.05
N TYR A 231 -23.06 56.01 4.21
CA TYR A 231 -22.87 56.38 2.81
C TYR A 231 -24.06 55.95 1.97
N LYS A 232 -24.40 56.75 0.96
CA LYS A 232 -25.46 56.42 0.00
C LYS A 232 -24.91 56.43 -1.42
N LEU A 233 -25.20 55.36 -2.15
CA LEU A 233 -24.91 55.24 -3.58
C LEU A 233 -26.14 54.68 -4.26
N ASP A 234 -26.98 55.60 -4.74
CA ASP A 234 -28.29 55.29 -5.29
C ASP A 234 -28.32 55.39 -6.82
N LYS A 235 -29.38 54.82 -7.40
CA LYS A 235 -29.69 54.89 -8.85
C LYS A 235 -28.61 54.26 -9.73
N TRP A 236 -27.89 53.26 -9.21
CA TRP A 236 -26.97 52.46 -10.02
C TRP A 236 -27.72 51.76 -11.16
N LYS A 237 -27.08 51.61 -12.33
CA LYS A 237 -27.71 50.99 -13.49
C LYS A 237 -26.91 49.77 -13.91
N VAL A 238 -27.55 48.61 -13.87
CA VAL A 238 -27.02 47.36 -14.41
C VAL A 238 -27.75 47.08 -15.72
N SER A 239 -26.98 46.93 -16.79
CA SER A 239 -27.51 46.58 -18.11
C SER A 239 -27.25 45.09 -18.36
N MET A 240 -28.33 44.34 -18.55
CA MET A 240 -28.27 42.94 -18.97
C MET A 240 -28.39 42.86 -20.49
N TYR A 241 -27.70 41.90 -21.08
CA TYR A 241 -27.69 41.64 -22.51
C TYR A 241 -28.17 40.21 -22.75
N ASP A 242 -28.76 39.95 -23.92
CA ASP A 242 -29.11 38.58 -24.28
C ASP A 242 -27.86 37.70 -24.25
N ASN A 243 -28.03 36.45 -23.81
CA ASN A 243 -26.93 35.49 -23.79
C ASN A 243 -26.65 35.02 -25.23
N PHE A 244 -25.85 35.79 -25.98
CA PHE A 244 -25.39 35.38 -27.30
C PHE A 244 -24.49 34.12 -27.24
N ALA A 245 -23.93 33.82 -26.06
CA ALA A 245 -23.07 32.65 -25.81
C ALA A 245 -23.86 31.34 -25.59
N ALA A 246 -25.19 31.35 -25.59
CA ALA A 246 -25.95 30.10 -25.71
C ALA A 246 -25.67 29.39 -27.05
N ASN A 247 -25.25 30.14 -28.08
CA ASN A 247 -24.91 29.61 -29.41
C ASN A 247 -23.45 29.83 -29.83
N ALA A 248 -22.66 30.58 -29.05
CA ALA A 248 -21.23 30.78 -29.29
C ALA A 248 -20.45 30.18 -28.12
N THR A 249 -19.83 29.03 -28.35
CA THR A 249 -19.08 28.20 -27.39
C THR A 249 -17.80 28.85 -26.85
N ASN A 250 -17.61 30.14 -27.04
CA ASN A 250 -16.30 30.75 -27.02
C ASN A 250 -16.01 31.55 -25.75
N ASP A 251 -15.02 31.09 -24.98
CA ASP A 251 -14.54 31.67 -23.72
C ASP A 251 -14.14 33.16 -23.85
N PHE A 252 -13.74 33.62 -25.04
CA PHE A 252 -13.41 35.02 -25.29
C PHE A 252 -14.62 35.96 -25.18
N PHE A 253 -15.79 35.57 -25.70
CA PHE A 253 -17.03 36.33 -25.54
C PHE A 253 -17.59 36.21 -24.13
N GLY A 254 -17.36 35.06 -23.48
CA GLY A 254 -17.60 34.89 -22.05
C GLY A 254 -16.81 35.90 -21.21
N PHE A 255 -15.51 36.05 -21.47
CA PHE A 255 -14.62 36.99 -20.79
C PHE A 255 -15.01 38.45 -21.03
N LEU A 256 -15.30 38.82 -22.29
CA LEU A 256 -15.78 40.16 -22.63
C LEU A 256 -17.13 40.43 -21.96
N LEU A 257 -18.16 39.62 -22.24
CA LEU A 257 -19.54 39.93 -21.85
C LEU A 257 -19.83 39.72 -20.35
N ASN A 258 -19.05 38.90 -19.62
CA ASN A 258 -19.15 38.73 -18.16
C ASN A 258 -18.13 39.56 -17.37
N SER A 259 -17.53 40.58 -17.99
CA SER A 259 -16.66 41.51 -17.27
C SER A 259 -17.43 42.22 -16.15
N LYS A 260 -16.70 42.66 -15.11
CA LYS A 260 -17.31 43.40 -13.99
C LYS A 260 -18.01 44.66 -14.53
N SER A 261 -19.33 44.70 -14.40
CA SER A 261 -20.19 45.83 -14.81
C SER A 261 -19.90 47.12 -14.05
N GLY A 262 -19.11 47.04 -12.97
CA GLY A 262 -18.46 48.16 -12.32
C GLY A 262 -17.56 47.73 -11.17
N ARG A 263 -16.64 48.63 -10.82
CA ARG A 263 -15.91 48.59 -9.55
C ARG A 263 -16.28 49.85 -8.76
N ILE A 264 -16.76 49.66 -7.54
CA ILE A 264 -17.09 50.73 -6.60
C ILE A 264 -16.05 50.68 -5.48
N TYR A 265 -15.51 51.85 -5.13
CA TYR A 265 -14.53 52.00 -4.06
C TYR A 265 -14.66 53.36 -3.39
N PHE A 266 -14.15 53.47 -2.16
CA PHE A 266 -14.11 54.75 -1.45
C PHE A 266 -12.99 55.65 -2.00
N SER A 267 -13.33 56.81 -2.54
CA SER A 267 -12.34 57.80 -2.96
C SER A 267 -11.94 58.66 -1.77
N GLN A 268 -10.69 58.53 -1.30
CA GLN A 268 -10.16 59.36 -0.21
C GLN A 268 -10.25 60.85 -0.54
N ARG A 269 -9.85 61.23 -1.77
CA ARG A 269 -9.88 62.62 -2.25
C ARG A 269 -11.29 63.22 -2.29
N LYS A 270 -12.30 62.42 -2.69
CA LYS A 270 -13.69 62.90 -2.84
C LYS A 270 -14.55 62.63 -1.60
N HIS A 271 -14.00 61.92 -0.62
CA HIS A 271 -14.66 61.49 0.61
C HIS A 271 -16.03 60.82 0.37
N ARG A 272 -16.12 60.01 -0.68
CA ARG A 272 -17.35 59.30 -1.07
C ARG A 272 -17.03 58.07 -1.90
N PHE A 273 -17.98 57.14 -1.95
CA PHE A 273 -17.93 56.04 -2.91
C PHE A 273 -18.04 56.57 -4.33
N VAL A 274 -17.13 56.11 -5.18
CA VAL A 274 -17.12 56.39 -6.61
C VAL A 274 -17.00 55.08 -7.36
N SER A 275 -17.37 55.13 -8.64
CA SER A 275 -17.07 54.06 -9.57
C SER A 275 -15.87 54.39 -10.43
N ASP A 276 -15.13 53.35 -10.81
CA ASP A 276 -14.15 53.46 -11.88
C ASP A 276 -14.89 53.62 -13.22
N GLY A 277 -15.20 54.87 -13.58
CA GLY A 277 -15.85 55.21 -14.85
C GLY A 277 -15.03 54.79 -16.07
N SER A 278 -13.71 54.63 -15.91
CA SER A 278 -12.79 54.26 -16.98
C SER A 278 -12.99 52.82 -17.43
N TYR A 279 -13.21 51.89 -16.50
CA TYR A 279 -13.44 50.47 -16.81
C TYR A 279 -14.73 50.26 -17.61
N VAL A 280 -15.80 50.98 -17.26
CA VAL A 280 -17.11 50.85 -17.93
C VAL A 280 -17.17 51.63 -19.25
N HIS A 281 -16.43 52.74 -19.39
CA HIS A 281 -16.45 53.59 -20.58
C HIS A 281 -15.56 53.07 -21.71
N LEU A 282 -14.34 52.58 -21.41
CA LEU A 282 -13.49 51.88 -22.40
C LEU A 282 -14.22 50.64 -22.94
N PHE A 283 -14.78 49.84 -22.03
CA PHE A 283 -15.45 48.60 -22.37
C PHE A 283 -16.73 48.81 -23.22
N LYS A 284 -17.53 49.85 -22.93
CA LYS A 284 -18.71 50.20 -23.73
C LYS A 284 -18.37 50.84 -25.08
N LYS A 285 -17.25 51.55 -25.19
CA LYS A 285 -16.78 52.12 -26.47
C LYS A 285 -16.29 51.01 -27.39
N GLU A 286 -15.48 50.09 -26.86
CA GLU A 286 -14.98 48.92 -27.59
C GLU A 286 -16.12 48.00 -28.05
N LEU A 287 -17.15 47.74 -27.23
CA LEU A 287 -18.28 46.90 -27.66
C LEU A 287 -19.21 47.55 -28.69
N LYS A 288 -19.29 48.88 -28.72
CA LYS A 288 -20.19 49.62 -29.63
C LYS A 288 -19.65 49.66 -31.06
N ASP A 289 -18.33 49.57 -31.23
CA ASP A 289 -17.64 49.63 -32.52
C ASP A 289 -17.37 48.24 -33.14
N ILE A 290 -17.60 47.15 -32.39
CA ILE A 290 -17.49 45.79 -32.96
C ILE A 290 -18.76 45.46 -33.75
N SER A 291 -18.66 45.57 -35.07
CA SER A 291 -19.69 45.16 -36.02
C SER A 291 -20.05 43.68 -35.86
N ALA A 292 -21.24 43.28 -36.31
CA ALA A 292 -21.66 41.87 -36.24
C ALA A 292 -20.68 40.92 -36.96
N SER A 293 -20.03 41.38 -38.03
CA SER A 293 -19.02 40.61 -38.76
C SER A 293 -17.70 40.46 -38.00
N THR A 294 -17.25 41.49 -37.27
CA THR A 294 -16.06 41.40 -36.41
C THR A 294 -16.32 40.47 -35.21
N ARG A 295 -17.54 40.45 -34.67
CA ARG A 295 -17.93 39.46 -33.64
C ARG A 295 -17.88 38.03 -34.18
N PHE A 296 -18.38 37.82 -35.39
CA PHE A 296 -18.34 36.52 -36.05
C PHE A 296 -16.91 36.03 -36.30
N LEU A 297 -16.02 36.90 -36.80
CA LEU A 297 -14.62 36.56 -37.05
C LEU A 297 -13.84 36.27 -35.76
N LEU A 298 -14.06 37.06 -34.70
CA LEU A 298 -13.47 36.79 -33.39
C LEU A 298 -14.00 35.49 -32.78
N ALA A 299 -15.28 35.17 -32.98
CA ALA A 299 -15.87 33.92 -32.50
C ALA A 299 -15.29 32.70 -33.23
N LYS A 300 -15.04 32.83 -34.53
CA LYS A 300 -14.37 31.79 -35.31
C LYS A 300 -12.90 31.61 -34.90
N ALA A 301 -12.16 32.72 -34.80
CA ALA A 301 -10.74 32.68 -34.44
C ALA A 301 -10.49 32.11 -33.04
N ALA A 302 -11.36 32.39 -32.07
CA ALA A 302 -11.21 31.82 -30.74
C ALA A 302 -11.78 30.38 -30.62
N GLU A 303 -12.72 29.95 -31.48
CA GLU A 303 -13.07 28.53 -31.62
C GLU A 303 -11.90 27.72 -32.18
N ASP A 304 -11.18 28.30 -33.15
CA ASP A 304 -9.97 27.70 -33.72
C ASP A 304 -8.83 27.63 -32.68
N ASN A 305 -8.67 28.64 -31.82
CA ASN A 305 -7.71 28.61 -30.70
C ASN A 305 -8.10 27.60 -29.61
N GLU A 306 -9.38 27.48 -29.28
CA GLU A 306 -9.87 26.48 -28.32
C GLU A 306 -9.63 25.06 -28.84
N LYS A 307 -9.89 24.82 -30.14
CA LYS A 307 -9.53 23.55 -30.80
C LYS A 307 -8.02 23.28 -30.73
N LEU A 308 -7.20 24.30 -30.95
CA LEU A 308 -5.74 24.22 -30.82
C LEU A 308 -5.30 23.91 -29.38
N GLU A 309 -5.93 24.52 -28.37
CA GLU A 309 -5.64 24.26 -26.95
C GLU A 309 -6.09 22.86 -26.53
N ILE A 310 -7.28 22.42 -26.95
CA ILE A 310 -7.78 21.06 -26.74
C ILE A 310 -6.84 20.06 -27.41
N GLU A 311 -6.37 20.33 -28.62
CA GLU A 311 -5.44 19.47 -29.34
C GLU A 311 -4.07 19.42 -28.65
N ASN A 312 -3.57 20.55 -28.16
CA ASN A 312 -2.33 20.58 -27.37
C ASN A 312 -2.46 19.79 -26.06
N LEU A 313 -3.59 19.94 -25.35
CA LEU A 313 -3.89 19.16 -24.15
C LEU A 313 -4.07 17.67 -24.45
N ARG A 314 -4.66 17.31 -25.60
CA ARG A 314 -4.77 15.94 -26.09
C ARG A 314 -3.39 15.35 -26.31
N VAL A 315 -2.52 16.04 -27.03
CA VAL A 315 -1.14 15.62 -27.29
C VAL A 315 -0.35 15.48 -25.98
N GLU A 316 -0.49 16.41 -25.04
CA GLU A 316 0.15 16.30 -23.72
C GLU A 316 -0.38 15.08 -22.94
N SER A 317 -1.70 14.84 -22.97
CA SER A 317 -2.30 13.68 -22.32
C SER A 317 -1.85 12.35 -22.93
N GLU A 318 -1.69 12.30 -24.25
CA GLU A 318 -1.21 11.11 -24.98
C GLU A 318 0.24 10.81 -24.65
N ASN A 319 1.08 11.85 -24.53
CA ASN A 319 2.47 11.69 -24.12
C ASN A 319 2.56 11.18 -22.68
N LYS A 320 1.74 11.70 -21.76
CA LYS A 320 1.68 11.19 -20.37
C LYS A 320 1.16 9.76 -20.29
N LEU A 321 0.19 9.39 -21.12
CA LEU A 321 -0.32 8.02 -21.21
C LEU A 321 0.77 7.04 -21.65
N LYS A 322 1.57 7.42 -22.66
CA LYS A 322 2.72 6.63 -23.12
C LYS A 322 3.78 6.48 -22.03
N GLU A 323 4.05 7.55 -21.27
CA GLU A 323 4.98 7.51 -20.15
C GLU A 323 4.49 6.57 -19.03
N ILE A 324 3.19 6.62 -18.69
CA ILE A 324 2.58 5.69 -17.73
C ILE A 324 2.64 4.24 -18.24
N GLU A 325 2.41 4.01 -19.53
CA GLU A 325 2.49 2.67 -20.12
C GLU A 325 3.92 2.11 -20.07
N LEU A 326 4.92 2.95 -20.33
CA LEU A 326 6.33 2.60 -20.17
C LEU A 326 6.66 2.22 -18.73
N LEU A 327 6.24 3.03 -17.75
CA LEU A 327 6.44 2.75 -16.32
C LEU A 327 5.75 1.45 -15.87
N LYS A 328 4.54 1.16 -16.38
CA LYS A 328 3.85 -0.11 -16.13
C LYS A 328 4.61 -1.30 -16.70
N LYS A 329 5.19 -1.16 -17.90
CA LYS A 329 6.01 -2.21 -18.51
C LYS A 329 7.29 -2.46 -17.69
N GLU A 330 7.94 -1.41 -17.22
CA GLU A 330 9.10 -1.53 -16.32
C GLU A 330 8.73 -2.23 -15.02
N GLN A 331 7.56 -1.93 -14.45
CA GLN A 331 7.08 -2.58 -13.23
C GLN A 331 6.80 -4.08 -13.46
N LEU A 332 6.15 -4.45 -14.57
CA LEU A 332 5.91 -5.85 -14.93
C LEU A 332 7.23 -6.63 -15.12
N MET A 333 8.25 -6.00 -15.71
CA MET A 333 9.57 -6.62 -15.85
C MET A 333 10.22 -6.88 -14.48
N LYS A 334 10.14 -5.91 -13.56
CA LYS A 334 10.63 -6.09 -12.19
C LYS A 334 9.89 -7.21 -11.45
N ASP A 335 8.58 -7.28 -11.60
CA ASP A 335 7.77 -8.34 -10.97
C ASP A 335 8.11 -9.72 -11.55
N ALA A 336 8.35 -9.83 -12.87
CA ALA A 336 8.83 -11.06 -13.50
C ALA A 336 10.21 -11.48 -13.00
N GLU A 337 11.15 -10.54 -12.84
CA GLU A 337 12.47 -10.81 -12.24
C GLU A 337 12.36 -11.32 -10.79
N ILE A 338 11.45 -10.74 -10.00
CA ILE A 338 11.18 -11.19 -8.64
C ILE A 338 10.65 -12.63 -8.65
N HIS A 339 9.70 -12.95 -9.52
CA HIS A 339 9.16 -14.30 -9.65
C HIS A 339 10.21 -15.32 -10.10
N GLN A 340 11.09 -14.94 -11.04
CA GLN A 340 12.19 -15.80 -11.46
C GLN A 340 13.14 -16.10 -10.28
N LYS A 341 13.53 -15.08 -9.52
CA LYS A 341 14.37 -15.27 -8.32
C LYS A 341 13.69 -16.16 -7.28
N GLN A 342 12.38 -16.02 -7.09
CA GLN A 342 11.62 -16.89 -6.18
C GLN A 342 11.63 -18.35 -6.64
N ALA A 343 11.48 -18.60 -7.95
CA ALA A 343 11.54 -19.95 -8.51
C ALA A 343 12.94 -20.57 -8.36
N GLU A 344 14.01 -19.79 -8.58
CA GLU A 344 15.39 -20.24 -8.36
C GLU A 344 15.63 -20.62 -6.89
N ILE A 345 15.18 -19.80 -5.94
CA ILE A 345 15.28 -20.10 -4.51
C ILE A 345 14.51 -21.38 -4.16
N ALA A 346 13.32 -21.59 -4.73
CA ALA A 346 12.54 -22.80 -4.51
C ALA A 346 13.24 -24.06 -5.06
N ALA A 347 13.83 -23.97 -6.26
CA ALA A 347 14.59 -25.07 -6.86
C ALA A 347 15.82 -25.45 -6.01
N GLN A 348 16.56 -24.45 -5.52
CA GLN A 348 17.70 -24.67 -4.62
C GLN A 348 17.28 -25.36 -3.31
N LYS A 349 16.14 -24.96 -2.72
CA LYS A 349 15.60 -25.63 -1.53
C LYS A 349 15.25 -27.09 -1.80
N LEU A 350 14.61 -27.39 -2.93
CA LEU A 350 14.26 -28.76 -3.30
C LEU A 350 15.52 -29.63 -3.50
N GLU A 351 16.56 -29.08 -4.14
CA GLU A 351 17.82 -29.79 -4.32
C GLU A 351 18.53 -30.06 -2.98
N ALA A 352 18.51 -29.09 -2.07
CA ALA A 352 19.02 -29.28 -0.71
C ALA A 352 18.25 -30.36 0.05
N GLU A 353 16.92 -30.41 -0.09
CA GLU A 353 16.09 -31.44 0.54
C GLU A 353 16.38 -32.85 -0.03
N LYS A 354 16.58 -32.97 -1.35
CA LYS A 354 17.00 -34.24 -1.97
C LYS A 354 18.34 -34.72 -1.44
N LYS A 355 19.35 -33.83 -1.40
CA LYS A 355 20.67 -34.16 -0.83
C LYS A 355 20.58 -34.59 0.63
N ALA A 356 19.70 -33.96 1.43
CA ALA A 356 19.48 -34.35 2.81
C ALA A 356 18.85 -35.76 2.92
N LYS A 357 17.87 -36.10 2.08
CA LYS A 357 17.27 -37.44 2.02
C LYS A 357 18.27 -38.50 1.57
N ASP A 358 19.10 -38.21 0.56
CA ASP A 358 20.14 -39.13 0.10
C ASP A 358 21.17 -39.40 1.20
N LEU A 359 21.52 -38.37 1.98
CA LEU A 359 22.41 -38.53 3.14
C LEU A 359 21.77 -39.39 4.24
N GLU A 360 20.48 -39.18 4.53
CA GLU A 360 19.74 -39.97 5.50
C GLU A 360 19.64 -41.45 5.08
N LEU A 361 19.40 -41.71 3.80
CA LEU A 361 19.39 -43.06 3.24
C LEU A 361 20.77 -43.72 3.34
N PHE A 362 21.83 -42.98 3.03
CA PHE A 362 23.21 -43.46 3.18
C PHE A 362 23.55 -43.82 4.63
N GLU A 363 23.10 -43.02 5.61
CA GLU A 363 23.28 -43.34 7.03
C GLU A 363 22.50 -44.59 7.45
N GLN A 364 21.28 -44.77 6.93
CA GLN A 364 20.50 -46.00 7.15
C GLN A 364 21.20 -47.23 6.58
N ASP A 365 21.70 -47.16 5.35
CA ASP A 365 22.45 -48.24 4.72
C ASP A 365 23.69 -48.62 5.52
N LYS A 366 24.43 -47.62 6.01
CA LYS A 366 25.60 -47.85 6.89
C LYS A 366 25.19 -48.60 8.17
N LYS A 367 24.03 -48.27 8.75
CA LYS A 367 23.50 -48.94 9.94
C LYS A 367 23.10 -50.39 9.63
N ILE A 368 22.47 -50.64 8.48
CA ILE A 368 22.11 -51.99 8.02
C ILE A 368 23.37 -52.84 7.81
N GLN A 369 24.40 -52.29 7.14
CA GLN A 369 25.68 -52.97 6.93
C GLN A 369 26.36 -53.34 8.25
N LYS A 370 26.30 -52.44 9.25
CA LYS A 370 26.82 -52.71 10.59
C LYS A 370 26.07 -53.87 11.27
N LEU A 371 24.75 -53.87 11.23
CA LEU A 371 23.92 -54.94 11.80
C LEU A 371 24.18 -56.30 11.11
N LEU A 372 24.36 -56.31 9.79
CA LEU A 372 24.73 -57.52 9.04
C LEU A 372 26.10 -58.06 9.47
N LEU A 373 27.07 -57.18 9.72
CA LEU A 373 28.39 -57.58 10.21
C LEU A 373 28.29 -58.19 11.61
N GLU A 374 27.52 -57.57 12.51
CA GLU A 374 27.26 -58.08 13.86
C GLU A 374 26.57 -59.45 13.81
N GLN A 375 25.58 -59.64 12.93
CA GLN A 375 24.93 -60.95 12.72
C GLN A 375 25.91 -62.02 12.25
N LYS A 376 26.76 -61.71 11.26
CA LYS A 376 27.79 -62.65 10.79
C LYS A 376 28.78 -63.02 11.90
N GLN A 377 29.18 -62.05 12.72
CA GLN A 377 30.07 -62.31 13.86
C GLN A 377 29.41 -63.25 14.87
N ALA A 378 28.14 -63.01 15.22
CA ALA A 378 27.38 -63.88 16.12
C ALA A 378 27.22 -65.30 15.55
N GLU A 379 27.02 -65.44 14.23
CA GLU A 379 26.94 -66.75 13.56
C GLU A 379 28.28 -67.50 13.59
N ILE A 380 29.40 -66.81 13.36
CA ILE A 380 30.75 -67.39 13.50
C ILE A 380 31.01 -67.83 14.94
N GLU A 381 30.63 -67.02 15.95
CA GLU A 381 30.76 -67.40 17.35
C GLU A 381 29.93 -68.64 17.68
N LYS A 382 28.69 -68.72 17.18
CA LYS A 382 27.85 -69.91 17.33
C LYS A 382 28.51 -71.15 16.73
N GLN A 383 29.04 -71.06 15.51
CA GLN A 383 29.75 -72.17 14.87
C GLN A 383 31.00 -72.60 15.65
N LYS A 384 31.74 -71.65 16.22
CA LYS A 384 32.88 -71.97 17.10
C LYS A 384 32.42 -72.72 18.35
N MET A 385 31.35 -72.27 19.01
CA MET A 385 30.82 -72.97 20.18
C MET A 385 30.36 -74.40 19.83
N GLU A 386 29.68 -74.58 18.69
CA GLU A 386 29.28 -75.92 18.22
C GLU A 386 30.49 -76.82 17.91
N ALA A 387 31.55 -76.25 17.32
CA ALA A 387 32.80 -76.98 17.05
C ALA A 387 33.52 -77.37 18.35
N ASP A 388 33.59 -76.47 19.32
CA ASP A 388 34.17 -76.73 20.65
C ASP A 388 33.40 -77.82 21.39
N GLN A 389 32.06 -77.83 21.27
CA GLN A 389 31.23 -78.88 21.85
C GLN A 389 31.49 -80.24 21.20
N LYS A 390 31.56 -80.31 19.85
CA LYS A 390 31.92 -81.54 19.13
C LYS A 390 33.32 -82.03 19.47
N ALA A 391 34.28 -81.13 19.67
CA ALA A 391 35.63 -81.48 20.07
C ALA A 391 35.65 -82.16 21.46
N LYS A 392 34.89 -81.63 22.41
CA LYS A 392 34.70 -82.25 23.74
C LYS A 392 34.04 -83.63 23.64
N GLU A 393 33.05 -83.80 22.77
CA GLU A 393 32.40 -85.10 22.54
C GLU A 393 33.38 -86.13 21.95
N LEU A 394 34.21 -85.72 20.99
CA LEU A 394 35.28 -86.56 20.42
C LEU A 394 36.33 -86.95 21.47
N GLU A 395 36.73 -86.01 22.34
CA GLU A 395 37.64 -86.28 23.44
C GLU A 395 37.06 -87.31 24.41
N ASN A 396 35.79 -87.15 24.80
CA ASN A 396 35.07 -88.13 25.62
C ASN A 396 35.02 -89.51 24.96
N PHE A 397 34.76 -89.57 23.64
CA PHE A 397 34.74 -90.83 22.90
C PHE A 397 36.13 -91.49 22.86
N ALA A 398 37.20 -90.71 22.68
CA ALA A 398 38.58 -91.21 22.72
C ALA A 398 38.94 -91.79 24.09
N ILE A 399 38.52 -91.15 25.18
CA ILE A 399 38.68 -91.66 26.55
C ILE A 399 37.95 -93.00 26.69
N LEU A 400 36.68 -93.09 26.27
CA LEU A 400 35.88 -94.31 26.29
C LEU A 400 36.53 -95.45 25.52
N LYS A 401 37.05 -95.18 24.31
CA LYS A 401 37.75 -96.19 23.50
C LYS A 401 39.01 -96.71 24.21
N LYS A 402 39.77 -95.82 24.84
CA LYS A 402 40.98 -96.19 25.58
C LYS A 402 40.65 -97.05 26.81
N VAL A 403 39.54 -96.76 27.50
CA VAL A 403 39.02 -97.61 28.58
C VAL A 403 38.66 -99.00 28.06
N GLN A 404 37.95 -99.11 26.93
CA GLN A 404 37.64 -100.40 26.31
C GLN A 404 38.90 -101.19 25.91
N GLU A 405 39.90 -100.53 25.32
CA GLU A 405 41.17 -101.18 24.96
C GLU A 405 41.90 -101.76 26.18
N LEU A 406 41.88 -101.03 27.30
CA LEU A 406 42.43 -101.51 28.57
C LEU A 406 41.66 -102.72 29.13
N GLU A 407 40.33 -102.70 29.05
CA GLU A 407 39.49 -103.85 29.44
C GLU A 407 39.78 -105.09 28.59
N ILE A 408 39.91 -104.93 27.26
CA ILE A 408 40.25 -106.03 26.34
C ILE A 408 41.65 -106.58 26.66
N ALA A 409 42.62 -105.71 26.95
CA ALA A 409 43.98 -106.13 27.32
C ALA A 409 43.97 -106.94 28.62
N GLN A 410 43.19 -106.54 29.62
CA GLN A 410 43.01 -107.30 30.87
C GLN A 410 42.38 -108.68 30.61
N GLN A 411 41.33 -108.75 29.79
CA GLN A 411 40.71 -110.03 29.42
C GLN A 411 41.68 -110.95 28.69
N LYS A 412 42.49 -110.41 27.77
CA LYS A 412 43.49 -111.17 27.03
C LYS A 412 44.58 -111.73 27.97
N ASN A 413 45.04 -110.94 28.93
CA ASN A 413 45.99 -111.43 29.94
C ASN A 413 45.40 -112.59 30.75
N SER A 414 44.15 -112.48 31.20
CA SER A 414 43.45 -113.57 31.90
C SER A 414 43.31 -114.85 31.06
N LEU A 415 43.09 -114.71 29.74
CA LEU A 415 43.04 -115.85 28.82
C LEU A 415 44.41 -116.52 28.62
N VAL A 416 45.49 -115.74 28.55
CA VAL A 416 46.86 -116.28 28.44
C VAL A 416 47.21 -117.10 29.68
N GLU A 417 46.88 -116.60 30.88
CA GLU A 417 47.07 -117.32 32.14
C GLU A 417 46.30 -118.65 32.13
N LYS A 418 45.03 -118.66 31.72
CA LYS A 418 44.22 -119.89 31.58
C LYS A 418 44.81 -120.87 30.57
N ASN A 419 45.30 -120.40 29.42
CA ASN A 419 45.86 -121.27 28.39
C ASN A 419 47.16 -121.94 28.85
N GLN A 420 48.02 -121.23 29.58
CA GLN A 420 49.22 -121.83 30.19
C GLN A 420 48.85 -122.92 31.21
N GLU A 421 47.77 -122.72 31.96
CA GLU A 421 47.24 -123.72 32.90
C GLU A 421 46.75 -124.98 32.17
N ILE A 422 46.09 -124.83 31.02
CA ILE A 422 45.62 -125.95 30.17
C ILE A 422 46.79 -126.71 29.56
N GLU A 423 47.80 -126.04 29.02
CA GLU A 423 48.98 -126.70 28.45
C GLU A 423 49.71 -127.56 29.49
N LYS A 424 49.78 -127.10 30.73
CA LYS A 424 50.34 -127.87 31.84
C LYS A 424 49.57 -129.18 32.06
N LYS A 425 48.24 -129.13 32.07
CA LYS A 425 47.37 -130.32 32.20
C LYS A 425 47.51 -131.28 31.01
N ASN A 426 47.66 -130.78 29.79
CA ASN A 426 47.82 -131.62 28.61
C ASN A 426 49.16 -132.39 28.61
N LYS A 427 50.26 -131.76 29.05
CA LYS A 427 51.55 -132.46 29.22
C LYS A 427 51.48 -133.57 30.26
N GLU A 428 50.73 -133.38 31.34
CA GLU A 428 50.48 -134.42 32.35
C GLU A 428 49.68 -135.60 31.76
N ALA A 429 48.70 -135.33 30.89
CA ALA A 429 47.91 -136.36 30.22
C ALA A 429 48.70 -137.17 29.17
N GLU A 430 49.58 -136.53 28.40
CA GLU A 430 50.44 -137.21 27.42
C GLU A 430 51.45 -138.16 28.07
N LEU A 431 51.98 -137.80 29.25
CA LEU A 431 52.87 -138.68 30.01
C LEU A 431 52.14 -139.98 30.43
N SER A 432 50.90 -139.84 30.90
CA SER A 432 50.06 -140.96 31.33
C SER A 432 49.69 -141.92 30.19
N GLN A 433 49.42 -141.41 28.98
CA GLN A 433 49.16 -142.26 27.81
C GLN A 433 50.40 -143.05 27.36
N LYS A 434 51.59 -142.49 27.54
CA LYS A 434 52.86 -143.16 27.18
C LYS A 434 53.15 -144.36 28.07
N GLU A 435 52.81 -144.28 29.36
CA GLU A 435 52.95 -145.39 30.31
C GLU A 435 51.99 -146.56 29.98
N LEU A 436 50.77 -146.24 29.54
CA LEU A 436 49.76 -147.23 29.10
C LEU A 436 50.19 -148.00 27.84
N GLY A 437 50.91 -147.34 26.93
CA GLY A 437 51.44 -147.98 25.71
C GLY A 437 52.56 -148.99 25.96
N ILE A 438 53.32 -148.84 27.06
CA ILE A 438 54.39 -149.77 27.44
C ILE A 438 53.77 -151.03 28.07
N ALA A 439 52.80 -150.88 28.96
CA ALA A 439 52.12 -152.00 29.62
C ALA A 439 51.39 -152.94 28.64
N ASN A 440 50.81 -152.40 27.56
CA ASN A 440 50.12 -153.20 26.56
C ASN A 440 51.08 -154.01 25.65
N ARG A 441 52.30 -153.51 25.40
CA ARG A 441 53.33 -154.22 24.61
C ARG A 441 53.95 -155.38 25.36
N GLU A 442 54.05 -155.31 26.69
CA GLU A 442 54.53 -156.41 27.52
C GLU A 442 53.54 -157.59 27.58
N LYS A 443 52.25 -157.32 27.38
CA LYS A 443 51.19 -158.34 27.37
C LYS A 443 51.19 -159.18 26.10
N GLU A 444 51.43 -158.57 24.93
CA GLU A 444 51.47 -159.27 23.63
C GLU A 444 52.67 -160.21 23.45
N ILE A 445 53.77 -159.98 24.19
CA ILE A 445 54.98 -160.82 24.12
C ILE A 445 54.78 -162.15 24.88
N LYS A 446 54.05 -162.15 25.99
CA LYS A 446 53.75 -163.38 26.77
C LYS A 446 52.78 -164.34 26.08
N ASP A 447 51.82 -163.82 25.31
CA ASP A 447 50.80 -164.66 24.67
C ASP A 447 51.34 -165.43 23.43
N LYS A 448 52.44 -164.96 22.83
CA LYS A 448 53.08 -165.63 21.67
C LYS A 448 54.01 -166.78 22.03
N GLU A 449 54.52 -166.86 23.26
CA GLU A 449 55.42 -167.94 23.72
C GLU A 449 54.69 -169.22 24.18
N SER A 450 53.36 -169.19 24.35
CA SER A 450 52.62 -170.29 24.98
C SER A 450 52.00 -171.35 24.04
N LYS A 451 51.96 -171.13 22.71
CA LYS A 451 51.26 -172.05 21.77
C LYS A 451 52.15 -172.88 20.85
N GLN A 452 53.47 -172.84 21.01
CA GLN A 452 54.42 -173.66 20.25
C GLN A 452 54.85 -174.97 20.98
N ASN A 453 54.29 -175.23 22.18
CA ASN A 453 54.51 -176.46 22.97
C ASN A 453 53.18 -177.21 23.19
N ALA A 454 52.79 -178.08 22.24
CA ALA A 454 51.90 -179.25 22.38
C ALA A 454 51.57 -179.78 20.96
N LEU A 455 52.56 -180.35 20.28
CA LEU A 455 52.55 -181.76 19.91
C LEU A 455 52.09 -182.72 21.02
#